data_AF-A0AAD5DGK7-F1
#
_entry.id   AF-A0AAD5DGK7-F1
#
_cell.length_a   1.000
_cell.length_b   1.000
_cell.length_c   1.000
_cell.angle_alpha   90.00
_cell.angle_beta   90.00
_cell.angle_gamma   90.00
#
_symmetry.space_group_name_H-M   'P 1'
#
loop_
_entity.id
_entity.type
_entity.pdbx_description
1 polymer ?
#
loop_
_entity_poly.entity_id
_entity_poly.type
_entity_poly.pdbx_seq_one_letter_code
_entity_poly.pdbx_strand_id
1 'polypeptide(L)'
;MSAVVGYAGGRTPSQADGKVCYYSGPRGSVYEDLGHAEAVQVNLQGDPQDAERQFRAFAKTYFSQFRKTPFGMLRQDPQDAGPGYRNVVGLPGGVDSPLFPLLQEANVNGMKLLPGNGNTYDASGAPAEGDEFNTVWILDSNQLGFNRAEQYHQFHNGLGKAFPKSYTEDLKRQMAAAGTIGETGCPEFFYF
;
A
#
# COMPACT_ATOMS: atom_id res chain seq x y z
N MET A 1 9.13 -12.33 -8.38
CA MET A 1 8.39 -11.38 -7.53
C MET A 1 7.04 -11.11 -8.18
N SER A 2 5.96 -10.99 -7.41
CA SER A 2 4.67 -10.48 -7.90
C SER A 2 4.24 -9.27 -7.08
N ALA A 3 3.45 -8.37 -7.67
CA ALA A 3 2.92 -7.20 -7.01
C ALA A 3 1.43 -7.06 -7.33
N VAL A 4 0.60 -6.81 -6.32
CA VAL A 4 -0.84 -6.52 -6.45
C VAL A 4 -1.18 -5.32 -5.57
N VAL A 5 -2.12 -4.49 -6.02
CA VAL A 5 -2.55 -3.31 -5.28
C VAL A 5 -3.76 -3.62 -4.41
N GLY A 6 -3.93 -2.88 -3.32
CA GLY A 6 -4.96 -3.12 -2.32
C GLY A 6 -4.94 -2.12 -1.19
N TYR A 7 -5.58 -2.50 -0.10
CA TYR A 7 -5.83 -1.67 1.07
C TYR A 7 -5.32 -2.37 2.33
N ALA A 8 -4.48 -1.70 3.10
CA ALA A 8 -3.86 -2.26 4.30
C ALA A 8 -3.67 -1.23 5.41
N GLY A 9 -3.45 -1.69 6.63
CA GLY A 9 -3.10 -0.82 7.75
C GLY A 9 -4.27 -0.10 8.43
N GLY A 10 -5.52 -0.50 8.18
CA GLY A 10 -6.68 -0.11 8.97
C GLY A 10 -6.99 -1.15 10.05
N ARG A 11 -7.71 -0.73 11.10
CA ARG A 11 -8.21 -1.62 12.16
C ARG A 11 -9.73 -1.68 12.25
N THR A 12 -10.43 -0.77 11.60
CA THR A 12 -11.88 -0.72 11.70
C THR A 12 -12.47 -1.90 10.91
N PRO A 13 -13.25 -2.79 11.55
CA PRO A 13 -13.88 -3.90 10.85
C PRO A 13 -14.92 -3.39 9.84
N SER A 14 -14.95 -3.99 8.66
CA SER A 14 -15.98 -3.72 7.66
C SER A 14 -17.36 -4.17 8.12
N GLN A 15 -18.38 -3.36 7.84
CA GLN A 15 -19.79 -3.68 8.07
C GLN A 15 -20.45 -4.33 6.85
N ALA A 16 -19.70 -4.52 5.76
CA ALA A 16 -20.20 -5.05 4.50
C ALA A 16 -19.75 -6.51 4.28
N ASP A 17 -19.98 -7.37 5.27
CA ASP A 17 -19.50 -8.76 5.31
C ASP A 17 -17.98 -8.89 5.17
N GLY A 18 -17.22 -8.00 5.81
CA GLY A 18 -15.75 -8.02 5.75
C GLY A 18 -15.14 -7.41 4.49
N LYS A 19 -15.95 -6.93 3.53
CA LYS A 19 -15.45 -6.34 2.28
C LYS A 19 -14.74 -5.00 2.53
N VAL A 20 -13.62 -4.78 1.84
CA VAL A 20 -12.88 -3.52 1.84
C VAL A 20 -12.77 -3.05 0.40
N CYS A 21 -13.46 -1.96 0.08
CA CYS A 21 -13.71 -1.50 -1.29
C CYS A 21 -13.17 -0.09 -1.51
N TYR A 22 -12.99 0.27 -2.77
CA TYR A 22 -12.80 1.65 -3.17
C TYR A 22 -14.06 2.51 -2.92
N TYR A 23 -13.97 3.83 -3.13
CA TYR A 23 -15.00 4.82 -2.77
C TYR A 23 -16.43 4.54 -3.27
N SER A 24 -16.62 3.69 -4.28
CA SER A 24 -17.93 3.30 -4.80
C SER A 24 -18.53 2.06 -4.12
N GLY A 25 -17.86 1.52 -3.10
CA GLY A 25 -18.29 0.32 -2.38
C GLY A 25 -19.58 0.49 -1.58
N PRO A 26 -20.16 -0.63 -1.10
CA PRO A 26 -21.26 -0.60 -0.15
C PRO A 26 -20.94 0.25 1.10
N ARG A 27 -21.97 0.81 1.74
CA ARG A 27 -21.79 1.55 3.00
C ARG A 27 -21.02 0.70 4.03
N GLY A 28 -20.02 1.30 4.66
CA GLY A 28 -19.18 0.62 5.67
C GLY A 28 -18.13 -0.33 5.09
N SER A 29 -17.86 -0.26 3.78
CA SER A 29 -16.77 -0.98 3.12
C SER A 29 -15.62 -0.11 2.63
N VAL A 30 -15.80 1.21 2.55
CA VAL A 30 -14.81 2.13 1.96
C VAL A 30 -13.51 2.05 2.75
N TYR A 31 -12.42 1.70 2.06
CA TYR A 31 -11.16 1.37 2.70
C TYR A 31 -10.62 2.48 3.61
N GLU A 32 -10.76 3.73 3.17
CA GLU A 32 -10.29 4.90 3.91
C GLU A 32 -11.10 5.09 5.21
N ASP A 33 -12.43 4.94 5.18
CA ASP A 33 -13.29 4.97 6.37
C ASP A 33 -12.93 3.85 7.35
N LEU A 34 -12.43 2.73 6.83
CA LEU A 34 -11.95 1.61 7.61
C LEU A 34 -10.50 1.79 8.14
N GLY A 35 -9.87 2.91 7.80
CA GLY A 35 -8.51 3.29 8.22
C GLY A 35 -7.40 2.68 7.35
N HIS A 36 -7.74 1.95 6.30
CA HIS A 36 -6.73 1.43 5.39
C HIS A 36 -6.10 2.55 4.56
N ALA A 37 -4.83 2.36 4.20
CA ALA A 37 -4.16 3.12 3.15
C ALA A 37 -4.09 2.29 1.87
N GLU A 38 -3.99 2.97 0.73
CA GLU A 38 -3.63 2.34 -0.53
C GLU A 38 -2.21 1.77 -0.43
N ALA A 39 -2.07 0.49 -0.77
CA ALA A 39 -0.85 -0.27 -0.57
C ALA A 39 -0.60 -1.23 -1.73
N VAL A 40 0.67 -1.61 -1.89
CA VAL A 40 1.08 -2.65 -2.83
C VAL A 40 1.63 -3.82 -2.01
N GLN A 41 1.02 -5.00 -2.15
CA GLN A 41 1.60 -6.22 -1.61
C GLN A 41 2.61 -6.77 -2.61
N VAL A 42 3.84 -6.97 -2.14
CA VAL A 42 4.93 -7.53 -2.93
C VAL A 42 5.31 -8.90 -2.38
N ASN A 43 5.28 -9.92 -3.23
CA ASN A 43 5.74 -11.25 -2.87
C ASN A 43 7.23 -11.41 -3.25
N LEU A 44 8.09 -11.43 -2.23
CA LEU A 44 9.53 -11.69 -2.37
C LEU A 44 9.74 -13.18 -2.62
N GLN A 45 10.57 -13.53 -3.61
CA GLN A 45 10.77 -14.92 -4.05
C GLN A 45 12.20 -15.40 -3.82
N GLY A 46 12.40 -16.72 -3.86
CA GLY A 46 13.72 -17.34 -3.75
C GLY A 46 14.08 -17.67 -2.31
N ASP A 47 15.38 -17.86 -2.06
CA ASP A 47 15.90 -18.08 -0.73
C ASP A 47 15.92 -16.78 0.11
N PRO A 48 16.26 -16.83 1.41
CA PRO A 48 16.31 -15.62 2.25
C PRO A 48 17.23 -14.52 1.71
N GLN A 49 18.36 -14.85 1.09
CA GLN A 49 19.28 -13.86 0.54
C GLN A 49 18.69 -13.19 -0.72
N ASP A 50 17.98 -13.95 -1.54
CA ASP A 50 17.22 -13.43 -2.68
C ASP A 50 16.09 -12.51 -2.24
N ALA A 51 15.38 -12.87 -1.18
CA ALA A 51 14.32 -12.07 -0.61
C ALA A 51 14.86 -10.75 -0.03
N GLU A 52 15.96 -10.78 0.71
CA GLU A 52 16.63 -9.56 1.21
C GLU A 52 17.09 -8.65 0.07
N ARG A 53 17.69 -9.23 -0.98
CA ARG A 53 18.14 -8.45 -2.14
C ARG A 53 16.96 -7.79 -2.87
N GLN A 54 15.86 -8.51 -3.05
CA GLN A 54 14.62 -7.95 -3.62
C GLN A 54 14.02 -6.86 -2.74
N PHE A 55 14.01 -7.06 -1.42
CA PHE A 55 13.52 -6.07 -0.48
C PHE A 55 14.36 -4.79 -0.49
N ARG A 56 15.69 -4.91 -0.52
CA ARG A 56 16.61 -3.77 -0.65
C ARG A 56 16.34 -2.96 -1.93
N ALA A 57 16.13 -3.65 -3.04
CA ALA A 57 15.78 -3.00 -4.30
C ALA A 57 14.44 -2.25 -4.19
N PHE A 58 13.42 -2.90 -3.62
CA PHE A 58 12.12 -2.27 -3.37
C PHE A 58 12.23 -1.04 -2.45
N ALA A 59 12.87 -1.17 -1.29
CA ALA A 59 13.03 -0.11 -0.31
C ALA A 59 13.76 1.11 -0.91
N LYS A 60 14.82 0.86 -1.70
CA LYS A 60 15.53 1.93 -2.42
C LYS A 60 14.62 2.63 -3.43
N THR A 61 13.84 1.88 -4.20
CA THR A 61 12.88 2.45 -5.16
C THR A 61 11.78 3.23 -4.47
N TYR A 62 11.26 2.74 -3.34
CA TYR A 62 10.25 3.42 -2.52
C TYR A 62 10.74 4.80 -2.08
N PHE A 63 11.89 4.88 -1.40
CA PHE A 63 12.43 6.16 -0.93
C PHE A 63 12.86 7.09 -2.07
N SER A 64 13.17 6.57 -3.26
CA SER A 64 13.51 7.41 -4.42
C SER A 64 12.31 8.11 -5.06
N GLN A 65 11.07 7.69 -4.76
CA GLN A 65 9.87 8.34 -5.31
C GLN A 65 9.50 9.65 -4.57
N PHE A 66 10.07 9.88 -3.39
CA PHE A 66 9.78 11.08 -2.63
C PHE A 66 10.48 12.31 -3.21
N ARG A 67 9.77 13.45 -3.19
CA ARG A 67 10.28 14.74 -3.62
C ARG A 67 10.85 15.50 -2.44
N LYS A 68 12.11 15.91 -2.57
CA LYS A 68 12.78 16.74 -1.56
C LYS A 68 12.23 18.16 -1.58
N THR A 69 11.92 18.70 -0.40
CA THR A 69 11.54 20.10 -0.15
C THR A 69 12.50 20.73 0.85
N PRO A 70 12.46 22.07 1.08
CA PRO A 70 13.27 22.71 2.12
C PRO A 70 13.02 22.18 3.54
N PHE A 71 11.86 21.56 3.79
CA PHE A 71 11.44 21.14 5.14
C PHE A 71 11.51 19.63 5.36
N GLY A 72 11.69 18.83 4.30
CA GLY A 72 11.65 17.38 4.35
C GLY A 72 11.17 16.75 3.05
N MET A 73 10.72 15.49 3.12
CA MET A 73 10.22 14.75 1.97
C MET A 73 8.70 14.84 1.84
N LEU A 74 8.25 15.04 0.60
CA LEU A 74 6.85 15.02 0.20
C LEU A 74 6.61 13.87 -0.79
N ARG A 75 5.40 13.30 -0.80
CA ARG A 75 4.97 12.35 -1.82
C ARG A 75 5.04 12.98 -3.22
N GLN A 76 5.13 12.13 -4.24
CA GLN A 76 5.25 12.59 -5.63
C GLN A 76 3.98 13.32 -6.08
N ASP A 77 2.82 12.77 -5.74
CA ASP A 77 1.51 13.40 -5.94
C ASP A 77 1.09 14.16 -4.67
N PRO A 78 1.01 15.49 -4.72
CA PRO A 78 0.49 16.28 -3.60
C PRO A 78 -1.04 16.44 -3.63
N GLN A 79 -1.73 15.97 -4.68
CA GLN A 79 -3.19 16.15 -4.81
C GLN A 79 -3.98 15.13 -3.99
N ASP A 80 -3.49 13.90 -3.91
CA ASP A 80 -4.03 12.87 -3.03
C ASP A 80 -3.54 13.13 -1.61
N ALA A 81 -4.43 13.54 -0.71
CA ALA A 81 -4.10 13.85 0.68
C ALA A 81 -5.12 13.21 1.62
N GLY A 82 -4.65 12.78 2.79
CA GLY A 82 -5.49 12.14 3.79
C GLY A 82 -4.98 10.78 4.24
N PRO A 83 -5.57 10.23 5.32
CA PRO A 83 -5.12 8.98 5.95
C PRO A 83 -5.17 7.76 5.01
N GLY A 84 -5.99 7.78 3.96
CA GLY A 84 -6.00 6.78 2.89
C GLY A 84 -4.74 6.77 2.02
N TYR A 85 -3.98 7.86 2.00
CA TYR A 85 -2.77 8.02 1.18
C TYR A 85 -1.48 8.15 2.01
N ARG A 86 -1.57 7.97 3.33
CA ARG A 86 -0.43 8.08 4.23
C ARG A 86 0.66 7.08 3.86
N ASN A 87 1.91 7.45 4.10
CA ASN A 87 3.04 6.57 3.84
C ASN A 87 3.05 5.39 4.83
N VAL A 88 2.89 4.18 4.31
CA VAL A 88 2.96 2.93 5.10
C VAL A 88 3.95 1.96 4.48
N VAL A 89 4.67 1.22 5.32
CA VAL A 89 5.42 0.02 4.93
C VAL A 89 5.04 -1.10 5.91
N GLY A 90 4.39 -2.14 5.39
CA GLY A 90 4.09 -3.35 6.16
C GLY A 90 5.26 -4.33 6.13
N LEU A 91 5.76 -4.73 7.29
CA LEU A 91 6.77 -5.76 7.46
C LEU A 91 6.25 -6.86 8.39
N PRO A 92 6.60 -8.15 8.18
CA PRO A 92 6.28 -9.18 9.16
C PRO A 92 6.96 -8.89 10.50
N GLY A 93 6.19 -8.62 11.55
CA GLY A 93 6.69 -8.18 12.87
C GLY A 93 6.88 -6.66 13.00
N GLY A 94 6.51 -5.86 11.99
CA GLY A 94 6.61 -4.40 12.04
C GLY A 94 8.04 -3.91 12.21
N VAL A 95 8.28 -3.05 13.22
CA VAL A 95 9.61 -2.54 13.53
C VAL A 95 10.56 -3.60 14.08
N ASP A 96 10.04 -4.72 14.59
CA ASP A 96 10.84 -5.86 15.07
C ASP A 96 11.21 -6.83 13.95
N SER A 97 10.80 -6.53 12.70
CA SER A 97 11.10 -7.35 11.54
C SER A 97 12.61 -7.41 11.26
N PRO A 98 13.17 -8.57 10.87
CA PRO A 98 14.55 -8.64 10.38
C PRO A 98 14.78 -7.80 9.11
N LEU A 99 13.72 -7.41 8.40
CA LEU A 99 13.78 -6.53 7.24
C LEU A 99 13.84 -5.04 7.61
N PHE A 100 13.47 -4.67 8.85
CA PHE A 100 13.41 -3.26 9.25
C PHE A 100 14.76 -2.54 9.17
N PRO A 101 15.90 -3.13 9.58
CA PRO A 101 17.22 -2.51 9.38
C PRO A 101 17.53 -2.21 7.90
N LEU A 102 17.06 -3.05 6.98
CA LEU A 102 17.27 -2.86 5.53
C LEU A 102 16.45 -1.67 5.01
N LEU A 103 15.26 -1.46 5.58
CA LEU A 103 14.44 -0.29 5.29
C LEU A 103 15.09 0.99 5.83
N GLN A 104 15.64 0.94 7.04
CA GLN A 104 16.38 2.06 7.63
C GLN A 104 17.59 2.44 6.79
N GLU A 105 18.36 1.46 6.31
CA GLU A 105 19.49 1.69 5.41
C GLU A 105 19.08 2.39 4.11
N ALA A 106 17.94 2.00 3.54
CA ALA A 106 17.41 2.61 2.32
C ALA A 106 16.83 4.02 2.52
N ASN A 107 16.49 4.41 3.75
CA ASN A 107 15.94 5.72 4.11
C ASN A 107 17.03 6.80 4.14
N VAL A 108 17.66 7.03 2.99
CA VAL A 108 18.68 8.08 2.78
C VAL A 108 18.12 9.50 2.92
N ASN A 109 16.79 9.62 3.01
CA ASN A 109 16.08 10.88 3.09
C ASN A 109 15.90 11.39 4.53
N GLY A 110 16.20 10.58 5.55
CA GLY A 110 15.99 10.95 6.95
C GLY A 110 14.51 11.13 7.31
N MET A 111 13.60 10.39 6.64
CA MET A 111 12.19 10.37 7.02
C MET A 111 12.03 9.69 8.39
N LYS A 112 11.03 10.10 9.17
CA LYS A 112 10.70 9.42 10.43
C LYS A 112 10.08 8.07 10.10
N LEU A 113 10.64 6.99 10.64
CA LEU A 113 10.03 5.66 10.58
C LEU A 113 9.39 5.39 11.93
N LEU A 114 8.06 5.50 12.00
CA LEU A 114 7.31 5.37 13.25
C LEU A 114 6.61 4.01 13.32
N PRO A 115 6.59 3.31 14.47
CA PRO A 115 5.76 2.13 14.62
C PRO A 115 4.29 2.53 14.47
N GLY A 116 3.56 1.83 13.61
CA GLY A 116 2.12 1.96 13.47
C GLY A 116 1.43 0.71 13.98
N ASN A 117 0.29 0.92 14.64
CA ASN A 117 -0.58 -0.14 15.10
C ASN A 117 -1.74 -0.38 14.15
N GLY A 118 -1.95 0.44 13.13
CA GLY A 118 -3.10 0.42 12.23
C GLY A 118 -4.10 1.51 12.59
N ASN A 119 -4.53 2.26 11.58
CA ASN A 119 -5.32 3.48 11.77
C ASN A 119 -6.75 3.19 12.23
N THR A 120 -7.24 4.08 13.07
CA THR A 120 -8.62 4.20 13.54
C THR A 120 -8.97 5.69 13.62
N TYR A 121 -10.25 6.00 13.63
CA TYR A 121 -10.72 7.38 13.79
C TYR A 121 -11.31 7.59 15.19
N ASP A 122 -11.03 8.75 15.78
CA ASP A 122 -11.69 9.16 17.02
C ASP A 122 -13.12 9.68 16.77
N ALA A 123 -13.82 10.10 17.84
CA ALA A 123 -15.18 10.61 17.74
C ALA A 123 -15.31 11.92 16.92
N SER A 124 -14.20 12.64 16.70
CA SER A 124 -14.14 13.83 15.86
C SER A 124 -13.80 13.51 14.40
N GLY A 125 -13.49 12.25 14.08
CA GLY A 125 -13.03 11.82 12.76
C GLY A 125 -11.52 12.03 12.54
N ALA A 126 -10.74 12.32 13.59
CA ALA A 126 -9.30 12.47 13.45
C ALA A 126 -8.63 11.07 13.39
N PRO A 127 -7.71 10.83 12.43
CA PRO A 127 -7.00 9.56 12.33
C PRO A 127 -5.94 9.44 13.43
N ALA A 128 -5.77 8.23 13.97
CA ALA A 128 -4.65 7.91 14.87
C ALA A 128 -3.31 7.84 14.12
N GLU A 129 -3.34 7.47 12.83
CA GLU A 129 -2.19 7.45 11.92
C GLU A 129 -2.56 8.23 10.66
N GLY A 130 -2.14 9.49 10.60
CA GLY A 130 -2.44 10.38 9.48
C GLY A 130 -1.38 10.38 8.37
N ASP A 131 -1.66 11.15 7.32
CA ASP A 131 -0.69 11.52 6.29
C ASP A 131 0.28 12.57 6.84
N GLU A 132 1.24 12.09 7.62
CA GLU A 132 2.22 12.94 8.28
C GLU A 132 3.38 13.32 7.37
N PHE A 133 3.73 14.60 7.39
CA PHE A 133 4.85 15.13 6.63
C PHE A 133 6.17 14.48 7.05
N ASN A 134 6.97 14.05 6.06
CA ASN A 134 8.28 13.43 6.26
C ASN A 134 8.26 12.20 7.20
N THR A 135 7.14 11.47 7.24
CA THR A 135 6.92 10.29 8.09
C THR A 135 6.51 9.09 7.22
N VAL A 136 6.92 7.89 7.65
CA VAL A 136 6.46 6.59 7.16
C VAL A 136 6.06 5.74 8.37
N TRP A 137 4.84 5.21 8.36
CA TRP A 137 4.34 4.28 9.37
C TRP A 137 4.79 2.85 9.04
N ILE A 138 5.39 2.19 10.03
CA ILE A 138 5.88 0.82 9.92
C ILE A 138 4.90 -0.11 10.60
N LEU A 139 4.22 -0.92 9.81
CA LEU A 139 3.08 -1.73 10.24
C LEU A 139 3.47 -3.19 10.38
N ASP A 140 2.92 -3.88 11.38
CA ASP A 140 3.05 -5.34 11.47
C ASP A 140 2.05 -6.03 10.52
N SER A 141 2.56 -6.50 9.39
CA SER A 141 1.77 -7.22 8.38
C SER A 141 1.28 -8.60 8.83
N ASN A 142 1.81 -9.16 9.93
CA ASN A 142 1.27 -10.38 10.52
C ASN A 142 -0.04 -10.13 11.29
N GLN A 143 -0.26 -8.88 11.72
CA GLN A 143 -1.45 -8.46 12.48
C GLN A 143 -2.45 -7.70 11.62
N LEU A 144 -1.94 -6.88 10.69
CA LEU A 144 -2.75 -6.04 9.83
C LEU A 144 -2.80 -6.67 8.44
N GLY A 145 -3.95 -7.23 8.11
CA GLY A 145 -4.19 -7.89 6.84
C GLY A 145 -4.09 -6.94 5.65
N PHE A 146 -3.97 -7.55 4.47
CA PHE A 146 -4.02 -6.87 3.18
C PHE A 146 -5.29 -7.29 2.44
N ASN A 147 -6.07 -6.31 2.00
CA ASN A 147 -7.28 -6.54 1.21
C ASN A 147 -6.98 -6.16 -0.24
N ARG A 148 -6.99 -7.13 -1.16
CA ARG A 148 -6.73 -6.85 -2.58
C ARG A 148 -7.80 -5.92 -3.14
N ALA A 149 -7.39 -4.90 -3.88
CA ALA A 149 -8.31 -3.99 -4.57
C ALA A 149 -8.97 -4.67 -5.78
N GLU A 150 -10.04 -4.06 -6.25
CA GLU A 150 -10.80 -4.41 -7.45
C GLU A 150 -9.89 -4.58 -8.68
N GLN A 151 -10.33 -5.39 -9.65
CA GLN A 151 -9.50 -5.74 -10.80
C GLN A 151 -9.11 -4.52 -11.63
N TYR A 152 -9.95 -3.49 -11.70
CA TYR A 152 -9.65 -2.28 -12.47
C TYR A 152 -8.47 -1.48 -11.90
N HIS A 153 -8.17 -1.61 -10.61
CA HIS A 153 -6.97 -1.04 -9.99
C HIS A 153 -5.70 -1.87 -10.27
N GLN A 154 -5.82 -3.11 -10.75
CA GLN A 154 -4.65 -3.94 -10.99
C GLN A 154 -3.97 -3.55 -12.30
N PHE A 155 -2.63 -3.40 -12.24
CA PHE A 155 -1.75 -3.17 -13.39
C PHE A 155 -2.08 -1.91 -14.22
N HIS A 156 -2.54 -0.83 -13.59
CA HIS A 156 -2.78 0.45 -14.29
C HIS A 156 -1.50 1.28 -14.51
N ASN A 157 -1.62 2.34 -15.30
CA ASN A 157 -0.56 3.33 -15.52
C ASN A 157 -0.18 4.07 -14.23
N GLY A 158 1.09 4.44 -14.10
CA GLY A 158 1.52 5.32 -13.01
C GLY A 158 1.11 6.76 -13.29
N LEU A 159 1.10 7.59 -12.25
CA LEU A 159 0.85 9.03 -12.40
C LEU A 159 1.84 9.64 -13.39
N GLY A 160 1.33 10.19 -14.50
CA GLY A 160 2.14 10.79 -15.56
C GLY A 160 3.04 9.80 -16.33
N LYS A 161 2.86 8.49 -16.15
CA LYS A 161 3.69 7.46 -16.79
C LYS A 161 2.85 6.35 -17.39
N ALA A 162 2.84 6.29 -18.72
CA ALA A 162 2.32 5.15 -19.44
C ALA A 162 3.28 3.95 -19.31
N PHE A 163 2.71 2.78 -19.00
CA PHE A 163 3.40 1.50 -19.04
C PHE A 163 3.08 0.76 -20.35
N PRO A 164 3.94 -0.16 -20.80
CA PRO A 164 3.68 -0.94 -22.00
C PRO A 164 2.46 -1.85 -21.82
N LYS A 165 1.79 -2.18 -22.93
CA LYS A 165 0.66 -3.12 -22.94
C LYS A 165 0.98 -4.49 -22.35
N SER A 166 2.24 -4.92 -22.46
CA SER A 166 2.72 -6.15 -21.82
C SER A 166 2.52 -6.14 -20.30
N TYR A 167 2.51 -4.95 -19.67
CA TYR A 167 2.20 -4.76 -18.27
C TYR A 167 0.71 -4.51 -18.04
N THR A 168 0.12 -3.52 -18.73
CA THR A 168 -1.25 -3.07 -18.42
C THR A 168 -2.33 -4.03 -18.91
N GLU A 169 -2.04 -4.84 -19.92
CA GLU A 169 -3.00 -5.78 -20.52
C GLU A 169 -2.54 -7.24 -20.38
N ASP A 170 -1.36 -7.60 -20.89
CA ASP A 170 -0.96 -9.01 -20.97
C ASP A 170 -0.70 -9.62 -19.60
N LEU A 171 0.07 -8.93 -18.75
CA LEU A 171 0.32 -9.37 -17.38
C LEU A 171 -0.98 -9.41 -16.57
N LYS A 172 -1.85 -8.40 -16.73
CA LYS A 172 -3.17 -8.38 -16.07
C LYS A 172 -4.00 -9.62 -16.43
N ARG A 173 -4.10 -9.95 -17.72
CA ARG A 173 -4.81 -11.15 -18.21
C ARG A 173 -4.19 -12.44 -17.65
N GLN A 174 -2.86 -12.54 -17.63
CA GLN A 174 -2.17 -13.71 -17.08
C GLN A 174 -2.42 -13.88 -15.58
N MET A 175 -2.37 -12.78 -14.83
CA MET A 175 -2.61 -12.79 -13.38
C MET A 175 -4.06 -13.12 -13.03
N ALA A 176 -5.02 -12.71 -13.88
CA ALA A 176 -6.42 -13.10 -13.76
C ALA A 176 -6.63 -14.58 -14.08
N ALA A 177 -6.06 -15.07 -15.19
CA ALA A 177 -6.14 -16.47 -15.57
C ALA A 177 -5.48 -17.41 -14.54
N ALA A 178 -4.44 -16.94 -13.85
CA ALA A 178 -3.79 -17.66 -12.76
C ALA A 178 -4.55 -17.59 -11.43
N GLY A 179 -5.65 -16.82 -11.34
CA GLY A 179 -6.41 -16.63 -10.11
C GLY A 179 -5.75 -15.73 -9.06
N THR A 180 -4.62 -15.09 -9.39
CA THR A 180 -3.94 -14.15 -8.49
C THR A 180 -4.73 -12.85 -8.32
N ILE A 181 -5.40 -12.41 -9.39
CA ILE A 181 -6.41 -11.36 -9.35
C ILE A 181 -7.75 -11.94 -9.81
N GLY A 182 -8.85 -11.36 -9.34
CA GLY A 182 -10.21 -11.82 -9.56
C GLY A 182 -11.21 -10.90 -8.87
N GLU A 183 -12.48 -11.30 -8.79
CA GLU A 183 -13.50 -10.53 -8.08
C GLU A 183 -13.17 -10.41 -6.58
N THR A 184 -13.55 -9.29 -5.99
CA THR A 184 -13.39 -9.01 -4.54
C THR A 184 -14.74 -8.92 -3.82
N GLY A 185 -15.85 -8.96 -4.56
CA GLY A 185 -17.19 -8.65 -4.07
C GLY A 185 -17.48 -7.14 -3.98
N CYS A 186 -16.51 -6.29 -4.31
CA CYS A 186 -16.71 -4.86 -4.48
C CYS A 186 -17.11 -4.52 -5.93
N PRO A 187 -17.71 -3.35 -6.20
CA PRO A 187 -18.09 -2.94 -7.54
C PRO A 187 -16.90 -2.86 -8.50
N GLU A 188 -16.98 -3.60 -9.60
CA GLU A 188 -15.96 -3.58 -10.65
C GLU A 188 -16.34 -2.56 -11.74
N PHE A 189 -15.33 -1.86 -12.27
CA PHE A 189 -15.48 -0.96 -13.41
C PHE A 189 -14.69 -1.50 -14.61
N PHE A 190 -15.40 -1.84 -15.69
CA PHE A 190 -14.80 -2.44 -16.89
C PHE A 190 -14.39 -1.41 -17.95
N TYR A 191 -14.33 -0.13 -17.60
CA TYR A 191 -13.76 0.86 -18.50
C TYR A 191 -12.25 0.71 -18.45
N PHE A 192 -11.63 0.05 -19.45
CA PHE A 192 -10.31 0.29 -20.07
C PHE A 192 -10.00 -0.85 -21.05
#